data_AF-A0A7S3LM18-F1
#
_entry.id   AF-A0A7S3LM18-F1
#
_cell.length_a   1.000
_cell.length_b   1.000
_cell.length_c   1.000
_cell.angle_alpha   90.00
_cell.angle_beta   90.00
_cell.angle_gamma   90.00
#
_symmetry.space_group_name_H-M   'P 1'
#
loop_
_entity.id
_entity.type
_entity.pdbx_description
1 polymer ?
#
loop_
_entity_poly.entity_id
_entity_poly.type
_entity_poly.pdbx_seq_one_letter_code
_entity_poly.pdbx_strand_id
1 'polypeptide(L)'
;YTCETAEQFYANTLMPLMEKYEKGVLNEQPPFPLAKHFNLPLDIDSTPEGRETVLKYSGMVNSLFKELSTFRPLELLESSIQRENYVLYNHSKIVIASEDHVISNYSALCKLKVTNILMMESTKMGCTETFVPIIATGQKLKRLIMFGDCACECPPPSGCRLPVGPRYELTVQSEFVRFLRLGVPLIVLPDDPANLSMLNLVPKVGADLSLFKINVSGQRVKLREINEQHCNPGFQHIWQCVDVSDYEGKGEDEPLPDVFNNLGEAEYIVSVFQYMIILGYKPQHISIITPFNGQKHLIVDIMRKRCMDIGLPMPGQILTFDAAQGMQNEFVLVSLVRTNGVDGYLADSRNVNRIMSHARRGLYVFGCKDNFLKNSYSKIWTQLWKSSPGLKLDLCFGEQLWRNDPKFVHRRVLSPHDKDRLHNVSSVNDMLSITEVLLRLVR
;
A
#
# COMPACT_ATOMS: atom_id res chain seq x y z
N TYR A 1 44.95 -7.72 6.51
CA TYR A 1 45.14 -6.36 7.02
C TYR A 1 44.01 -6.06 7.99
N THR A 2 44.33 -5.58 9.18
CA THR A 2 43.39 -4.80 10.02
C THR A 2 43.20 -3.40 9.41
N CYS A 3 42.19 -2.65 9.83
CA CYS A 3 41.97 -1.28 9.38
C CYS A 3 43.20 -0.40 9.61
N GLU A 4 43.89 -0.58 10.75
CA GLU A 4 45.12 0.15 11.08
C GLU A 4 46.29 -0.21 10.15
N THR A 5 46.52 -1.50 9.89
CA THR A 5 47.61 -1.91 8.98
C THR A 5 47.30 -1.56 7.51
N ALA A 6 46.02 -1.54 7.13
CA ALA A 6 45.57 -1.06 5.82
C ALA A 6 45.81 0.46 5.65
N GLU A 7 45.54 1.26 6.68
CA GLU A 7 45.80 2.70 6.69
C GLU A 7 47.29 3.00 6.55
N GLN A 8 48.13 2.26 7.28
CA GLN A 8 49.59 2.36 7.17
C GLN A 8 50.08 1.97 5.76
N PHE A 9 49.53 0.90 5.17
CA PHE A 9 49.85 0.49 3.80
C PHE A 9 49.45 1.57 2.78
N TYR A 10 48.28 2.17 2.95
CA TYR A 10 47.83 3.25 2.07
C TYR A 10 48.73 4.47 2.15
N ALA A 11 49.06 4.93 3.36
CA ALA A 11 49.90 6.12 3.57
C ALA A 11 51.36 5.91 3.12
N ASN A 12 51.95 4.74 3.39
CA ASN A 12 53.38 4.52 3.15
C ASN A 12 53.69 3.93 1.78
N THR A 13 52.76 3.17 1.18
CA THR A 13 53.01 2.46 -0.08
C THR A 13 52.19 3.05 -1.22
N LEU A 14 50.86 3.13 -1.10
CA LEU A 14 50.00 3.53 -2.22
C LEU A 14 50.05 5.03 -2.51
N MET A 15 49.87 5.88 -1.49
CA MET A 15 49.87 7.34 -1.66
C MET A 15 51.16 7.86 -2.33
N PRO A 16 52.37 7.47 -1.90
CA PRO A 16 53.59 7.90 -2.57
C PRO A 16 53.74 7.37 -4.00
N LEU A 17 53.22 6.17 -4.30
CA LEU A 17 53.22 5.63 -5.66
C LEU A 17 52.27 6.41 -6.59
N MET A 18 51.09 6.77 -6.08
CA MET A 18 50.10 7.58 -6.80
C MET A 18 50.61 9.00 -7.02
N GLU A 19 51.21 9.63 -6.00
CA GLU A 19 51.81 10.96 -6.15
C GLU A 19 52.99 10.97 -7.13
N LYS A 20 53.83 9.92 -7.14
CA LYS A 20 54.92 9.78 -8.13
C LYS A 20 54.39 9.64 -9.54
N TYR A 21 53.28 8.93 -9.72
CA TYR A 21 52.60 8.80 -11.00
C TYR A 21 52.00 10.14 -11.46
N GLU A 22 51.32 10.88 -10.58
CA GLU A 22 50.75 12.20 -10.89
C GLU A 22 51.81 13.28 -11.16
N LYS A 23 52.93 13.27 -10.42
CA LYS A 23 54.08 14.19 -10.60
C LYS A 23 54.98 13.80 -11.78
N GLY A 24 54.73 12.67 -12.44
CA GLY A 24 55.47 12.17 -13.59
C GLY A 24 55.30 13.06 -14.82
N VAL A 25 55.92 14.24 -14.79
CA VAL A 25 56.00 15.20 -15.89
C VAL A 25 57.46 15.24 -16.33
N LEU A 26 57.81 14.50 -17.40
CA LEU A 26 58.47 15.01 -18.62
C LEU A 26 59.31 14.01 -19.42
N ASN A 27 59.85 12.90 -18.90
CA ASN A 27 60.74 12.07 -19.74
C ASN A 27 60.46 10.56 -19.77
N GLU A 28 59.83 9.96 -18.76
CA GLU A 28 59.30 8.58 -18.82
C GLU A 28 58.08 8.52 -17.90
N GLN A 29 56.87 8.37 -18.44
CA GLN A 29 55.68 8.16 -17.59
C GLN A 29 55.73 6.70 -17.09
N PRO A 30 55.92 6.45 -15.78
CA PRO A 30 55.86 5.09 -15.28
C PRO A 30 54.45 4.53 -15.50
N PRO A 31 54.30 3.25 -15.87
CA PRO A 31 52.98 2.65 -16.05
C PRO A 31 52.18 2.73 -14.75
N PHE A 32 50.86 2.85 -14.87
CA PHE A 32 49.95 2.94 -13.73
C PHE A 32 50.28 1.89 -12.63
N PRO A 33 50.55 2.30 -11.37
CA PRO A 33 51.07 1.40 -10.33
C PRO A 33 50.19 0.19 -10.02
N LEU A 34 48.88 0.31 -10.27
CA LEU A 34 47.89 -0.73 -10.00
C LEU A 34 47.42 -1.47 -11.27
N ALA A 35 48.09 -1.27 -12.41
CA ALA A 35 47.70 -1.90 -13.68
C ALA A 35 47.62 -3.42 -13.57
N LYS A 36 48.60 -4.04 -12.90
CA LYS A 36 48.61 -5.50 -12.64
C LYS A 36 47.48 -5.96 -11.73
N HIS A 37 47.04 -5.12 -10.77
CA HIS A 37 45.99 -5.49 -9.82
C HIS A 37 44.60 -5.48 -10.48
N PHE A 38 44.39 -4.57 -11.43
CA PHE A 38 43.14 -4.43 -12.17
C PHE A 38 43.15 -5.15 -13.53
N ASN A 39 44.19 -5.94 -13.84
CA ASN A 39 44.38 -6.60 -15.14
C ASN A 39 44.27 -5.63 -16.34
N LEU A 40 44.84 -4.44 -16.17
CA LEU A 40 44.83 -3.35 -17.13
C LEU A 40 46.07 -3.39 -18.03
N PRO A 41 45.95 -3.18 -19.35
CA PRO A 41 47.10 -2.99 -20.24
C PRO A 41 48.08 -1.92 -19.72
N LEU A 42 49.38 -2.22 -19.81
CA LEU A 42 50.46 -1.37 -19.28
C LEU A 42 50.51 0.02 -19.95
N ASP A 43 50.01 0.13 -21.19
CA ASP A 43 50.02 1.35 -22.00
C ASP A 43 48.69 2.12 -21.99
N ILE A 44 47.80 1.85 -21.03
CA ILE A 44 46.46 2.48 -20.95
C ILE A 44 46.53 4.01 -21.01
N ASP A 45 47.58 4.60 -20.45
CA ASP A 45 47.76 6.05 -20.33
C ASP A 45 48.04 6.78 -21.65
N SER A 46 48.32 6.02 -22.71
CA SER A 46 48.53 6.54 -24.07
C SER A 46 47.25 7.08 -24.71
N THR A 47 46.09 6.62 -24.25
CA THR A 47 44.78 7.05 -24.76
C THR A 47 44.05 7.96 -23.77
N PRO A 48 43.29 8.97 -24.25
CA PRO A 48 42.49 9.82 -23.36
C PRO A 48 41.43 9.01 -22.59
N GLU A 49 40.86 7.97 -23.21
CA GLU A 49 39.92 7.04 -22.57
C GLU A 49 40.60 6.26 -21.43
N GLY A 50 41.83 5.80 -21.65
CA GLY A 50 42.58 5.08 -20.64
C GLY A 50 42.92 5.95 -19.41
N ARG A 51 43.24 7.24 -19.60
CA ARG A 51 43.44 8.18 -18.49
C ARG A 51 42.17 8.36 -17.65
N GLU A 52 41.00 8.40 -18.28
CA GLU A 52 39.72 8.44 -17.56
C GLU A 52 39.48 7.17 -16.74
N THR A 53 39.81 6.00 -17.30
CA THR A 53 39.72 4.74 -16.54
C THR A 53 40.66 4.72 -15.33
N VAL A 54 41.88 5.23 -15.45
CA VAL A 54 42.84 5.33 -14.34
C VAL A 54 42.35 6.28 -13.25
N LEU A 55 41.77 7.43 -13.61
CA LEU A 55 41.14 8.35 -12.66
C LEU A 55 39.97 7.70 -11.92
N LYS A 56 39.18 6.88 -12.62
CA LYS A 56 38.09 6.12 -12.00
C LYS A 56 38.61 5.09 -10.99
N TYR A 57 39.61 4.29 -11.35
CA TYR A 57 40.16 3.26 -10.46
C TYR A 57 40.91 3.86 -9.26
N SER A 58 41.66 4.95 -9.46
CA SER A 58 42.30 5.68 -8.37
C SER A 58 41.27 6.28 -7.39
N GLY A 59 40.19 6.86 -7.92
CA GLY A 59 39.04 7.31 -7.12
C GLY A 59 38.40 6.18 -6.31
N MET A 60 38.23 4.99 -6.92
CA MET A 60 37.70 3.80 -6.23
C MET A 60 38.62 3.36 -5.08
N VAL A 61 39.92 3.30 -5.30
CA VAL A 61 40.90 2.91 -4.27
C VAL A 61 40.89 3.90 -3.12
N ASN A 62 40.89 5.20 -3.40
CA ASN A 62 40.81 6.24 -2.38
C ASN A 62 39.50 6.16 -1.57
N SER A 63 38.37 5.88 -2.24
CA SER A 63 37.09 5.65 -1.57
C SER A 63 37.15 4.44 -0.65
N LEU A 64 37.78 3.35 -1.08
CA LEU A 64 37.90 2.10 -0.32
C LEU A 64 38.73 2.31 0.95
N PHE A 65 39.89 2.97 0.86
CA PHE A 65 40.70 3.25 2.06
C PHE A 65 40.06 4.26 2.99
N LYS A 66 39.30 5.23 2.45
CA LYS A 66 38.47 6.12 3.25
C LYS A 66 37.39 5.33 4.01
N GLU A 67 36.73 4.38 3.35
CA GLU A 67 35.76 3.48 3.99
C GLU A 67 36.42 2.62 5.09
N LEU A 68 37.57 2.00 4.82
CA LEU A 68 38.32 1.24 5.83
C LEU A 68 38.71 2.09 7.05
N SER A 69 39.18 3.33 6.83
CA SER A 69 39.51 4.25 7.93
C SER A 69 38.31 4.51 8.83
N THR A 70 37.10 4.52 8.26
CA THR A 70 35.87 4.75 9.01
C THR A 70 35.42 3.53 9.82
N PHE A 71 35.89 2.33 9.49
CA PHE A 71 35.60 1.10 10.24
C PHE A 71 36.60 0.82 11.37
N ARG A 72 37.74 1.54 11.44
CA ARG A 72 38.75 1.35 12.48
C ARG A 72 38.18 1.32 13.91
N PRO A 73 37.24 2.18 14.31
CA PRO A 73 36.69 2.12 15.66
C PRO A 73 35.88 0.85 15.96
N LEU A 74 35.34 0.18 14.94
CA LEU A 74 34.62 -1.09 15.12
C LEU A 74 35.55 -2.24 15.53
N GLU A 75 36.82 -2.19 15.12
CA GLU A 75 37.85 -3.16 15.56
C GLU A 75 38.19 -2.98 17.04
N LEU A 76 38.16 -1.74 17.53
CA LEU A 76 38.49 -1.39 18.93
C LEU A 76 37.35 -1.69 19.91
N LEU A 77 36.10 -1.63 19.44
CA LEU A 77 34.93 -1.87 20.27
C LEU A 77 34.68 -3.38 20.39
N GLU A 78 34.66 -3.90 21.62
CA GLU A 78 34.45 -5.35 21.87
C GLU A 78 32.96 -5.71 21.94
N SER A 79 32.14 -4.85 22.53
CA SER A 79 30.71 -5.12 22.72
C SER A 79 29.89 -4.83 21.46
N SER A 80 28.97 -5.73 21.12
CA SER A 80 28.02 -5.55 20.01
C SER A 80 27.19 -4.27 20.15
N ILE A 81 26.71 -3.97 21.36
CA ILE A 81 25.91 -2.78 21.66
C ILE A 81 26.72 -1.50 21.42
N GLN A 82 28.02 -1.51 21.75
CA GLN A 82 28.89 -0.37 21.51
C GLN A 82 29.13 -0.16 20.01
N ARG A 83 29.31 -1.25 19.25
CA ARG A 83 29.44 -1.20 17.79
C ARG A 83 28.18 -0.64 17.14
N GLU A 84 27.01 -1.13 17.54
CA GLU A 84 25.71 -0.64 17.04
C GLU A 84 25.52 0.85 17.33
N ASN A 85 25.78 1.27 18.56
CA ASN A 85 25.72 2.68 18.95
C ASN A 85 26.71 3.55 18.17
N TYR A 86 27.93 3.06 17.95
CA TYR A 86 28.92 3.79 17.16
C TYR A 86 28.45 4.00 15.71
N VAL A 87 27.91 2.95 15.09
CA VAL A 87 27.34 3.04 13.74
C VAL A 87 26.18 4.03 13.72
N LEU A 88 25.28 3.94 14.70
CA LEU A 88 24.10 4.79 14.81
C LEU A 88 24.48 6.27 14.98
N TYR A 89 25.40 6.62 15.89
CA TYR A 89 25.70 8.03 16.18
C TYR A 89 26.64 8.70 15.18
N ASN A 90 27.57 7.95 14.58
CA ASN A 90 28.65 8.55 13.78
C ASN A 90 28.56 8.24 12.28
N HIS A 91 28.05 7.07 11.92
CA HIS A 91 28.04 6.58 10.53
C HIS A 91 26.71 6.73 9.83
N SER A 92 25.62 6.51 10.57
CA SER A 92 24.29 6.50 9.98
C SER A 92 23.94 7.89 9.44
N LYS A 93 23.56 7.92 8.16
CA LYS A 93 23.04 9.14 7.50
C LYS A 93 21.52 9.16 7.46
N ILE A 94 20.93 7.97 7.33
CA ILE A 94 19.49 7.74 7.32
C ILE A 94 19.24 6.68 8.38
N VAL A 95 18.39 7.02 9.34
CA VAL A 95 17.94 6.11 10.39
C VAL A 95 16.44 5.90 10.18
N ILE A 96 16.04 4.64 10.05
CA ILE A 96 14.65 4.24 9.92
C ILE A 96 14.29 3.49 11.19
N ALA A 97 13.23 3.93 11.87
CA ALA A 97 12.72 3.30 13.07
C ALA A 97 11.20 3.45 13.10
N SER A 98 10.52 2.47 13.72
CA SER A 98 9.11 2.62 14.06
C SER A 98 8.94 3.62 15.20
N GLU A 99 7.75 4.20 15.32
CA GLU A 99 7.39 5.13 16.38
C GLU A 99 7.58 4.53 17.78
N ASP A 100 7.13 3.30 17.99
CA ASP A 100 7.27 2.57 19.26
C ASP A 100 8.73 2.43 19.68
N HIS A 101 9.60 2.17 18.70
CA HIS A 101 11.03 2.02 18.95
C HIS A 101 11.66 3.36 19.31
N VAL A 102 11.24 4.44 18.66
CA VAL A 102 11.70 5.80 18.96
C VAL A 102 11.28 6.23 20.37
N ILE A 103 10.04 5.93 20.76
CA ILE A 103 9.51 6.29 22.08
C ILE A 103 10.23 5.49 23.18
N SER A 104 10.41 4.18 22.97
CA SER A 104 11.10 3.31 23.92
C SER A 104 12.56 3.71 24.11
N ASN A 105 13.22 4.16 23.03
CA ASN A 105 14.65 4.52 23.01
C ASN A 105 14.90 6.03 22.91
N TYR A 106 14.06 6.84 23.56
CA TYR A 106 14.17 8.29 23.56
C TYR A 106 15.58 8.81 23.95
N SER A 107 16.22 8.17 24.93
CA SER A 107 17.56 8.57 25.40
C SER A 107 18.66 8.40 24.34
N ALA A 108 18.53 7.41 23.46
CA ALA A 108 19.43 7.21 22.33
C ALA A 108 19.15 8.25 21.24
N LEU A 109 17.88 8.59 21.00
CA LEU A 109 17.51 9.62 20.02
C LEU A 109 18.05 11.00 20.39
N CYS A 110 18.05 11.36 21.68
CA CYS A 110 18.64 12.62 22.15
C CYS A 110 20.15 12.75 21.86
N LYS A 111 20.86 11.61 21.76
CA LYS A 111 22.28 11.58 21.40
C LYS A 111 22.50 11.71 19.90
N LEU A 112 21.50 11.39 19.09
CA LEU A 112 21.57 11.52 17.64
C LEU A 112 21.56 12.98 17.21
N LYS A 113 22.41 13.31 16.24
CA LYS A 113 22.48 14.64 15.63
C LYS A 113 21.58 14.73 14.40
N VAL A 114 20.29 14.40 14.57
CA VAL A 114 19.32 14.46 13.47
C VAL A 114 18.97 15.92 13.17
N THR A 115 18.95 16.27 11.88
CA THR A 115 18.59 17.61 11.40
C THR A 115 17.33 17.63 10.54
N ASN A 116 16.93 16.49 9.96
CA ASN A 116 15.71 16.38 9.17
C ASN A 116 14.94 15.17 9.67
N ILE A 117 13.65 15.34 9.95
CA ILE A 117 12.74 14.25 10.31
C ILE A 117 11.77 14.04 9.15
N LEU A 118 11.61 12.78 8.76
CA LEU A 118 10.64 12.31 7.79
C LEU A 118 9.66 11.39 8.53
N MET A 119 8.37 11.74 8.55
CA MET A 119 7.31 10.92 9.11
C MET A 119 6.44 10.39 7.99
N MET A 120 6.27 9.06 7.96
CA MET A 120 5.38 8.37 7.04
C MET A 120 4.09 8.01 7.77
N GLU A 121 2.97 7.91 7.06
CA GLU A 121 1.66 7.56 7.64
C GLU A 121 1.25 8.41 8.85
N SER A 122 1.64 9.69 8.83
CA SER A 122 1.47 10.62 9.96
C SER A 122 0.02 10.88 10.37
N THR A 123 -0.94 10.51 9.52
CA THR A 123 -2.38 10.48 9.82
C THR A 123 -2.75 9.47 10.89
N LYS A 124 -1.98 8.40 11.03
CA LYS A 124 -2.16 7.34 12.03
C LYS A 124 -1.40 7.60 13.33
N MET A 125 -0.43 8.50 13.32
CA MET A 125 0.38 8.81 14.50
C MET A 125 -0.38 9.72 15.46
N GLY A 126 -0.38 9.38 16.75
CA GLY A 126 -0.88 10.23 17.82
C GLY A 126 -0.03 11.49 17.99
N CYS A 127 -0.56 12.48 18.71
CA CYS A 127 0.17 13.71 19.03
C CYS A 127 1.47 13.41 19.79
N THR A 128 1.42 12.52 20.79
CA THR A 128 2.60 12.15 21.60
C THR A 128 3.68 11.49 20.75
N GLU A 129 3.30 10.53 19.91
CA GLU A 129 4.19 9.82 18.98
C GLU A 129 4.86 10.78 17.99
N THR A 130 4.12 11.80 17.54
CA THR A 130 4.65 12.85 16.67
C THR A 130 5.62 13.79 17.40
N PHE A 131 5.31 14.21 18.64
CA PHE A 131 6.12 15.21 19.35
C PHE A 131 7.40 14.64 19.98
N VAL A 132 7.39 13.39 20.44
CA VAL A 132 8.57 12.74 21.04
C VAL A 132 9.83 12.86 20.15
N PRO A 133 9.81 12.49 18.86
CA PRO A 133 10.99 12.63 18.00
C PRO A 133 11.39 14.08 17.77
N ILE A 134 10.42 15.00 17.65
CA ILE A 134 10.69 16.43 17.47
C ILE A 134 11.43 16.99 18.69
N ILE A 135 10.93 16.71 19.90
CA ILE A 135 11.52 17.17 21.16
C ILE A 135 12.89 16.54 21.38
N ALA A 136 13.07 15.26 21.07
CA ALA A 136 14.35 14.58 21.22
C ALA A 136 15.48 15.25 20.40
N THR A 137 15.15 15.77 19.21
CA THR A 137 16.13 16.49 18.38
C THR A 137 16.38 17.92 18.83
N GLY A 138 15.49 18.50 19.64
CA GLY A 138 15.58 19.85 20.18
C GLY A 138 15.73 20.91 19.09
N GLN A 139 16.59 21.90 19.33
CA GLN A 139 16.79 23.05 18.43
C GLN A 139 17.58 22.74 17.14
N LYS A 140 18.01 21.48 16.93
CA LYS A 140 18.83 21.11 15.75
C LYS A 140 17.99 20.79 14.52
N LEU A 141 16.68 20.63 14.68
CA LEU A 141 15.78 20.28 13.60
C LEU A 141 15.68 21.44 12.59
N LYS A 142 16.03 21.16 11.33
CA LYS A 142 15.95 22.10 10.21
C LYS A 142 14.73 21.84 9.33
N ARG A 143 14.31 20.58 9.17
CA ARG A 143 13.18 20.19 8.32
C ARG A 143 12.35 19.10 8.98
N LEU A 144 11.04 19.29 8.97
CA LEU A 144 10.05 18.28 9.31
C LEU A 144 9.19 18.04 8.07
N ILE A 145 9.16 16.80 7.57
CA ILE A 145 8.37 16.41 6.41
C ILE A 145 7.42 15.31 6.88
N MET A 146 6.12 15.54 6.70
CA MET A 146 5.06 14.61 7.09
C MET A 146 4.29 14.16 5.85
N PHE A 147 4.20 12.85 5.66
CA PHE A 147 3.36 12.21 4.66
C PHE A 147 2.16 11.56 5.33
N GLY A 148 0.98 11.69 4.75
CA GLY A 148 -0.25 11.05 5.23
C GLY A 148 -1.42 11.29 4.29
N ASP A 149 -2.37 10.36 4.30
CA ASP A 149 -3.62 10.46 3.54
C ASP A 149 -4.83 10.61 4.47
N CYS A 150 -5.34 11.84 4.61
CA CYS A 150 -6.51 12.12 5.46
C CYS A 150 -7.83 11.55 4.94
N ALA A 151 -7.91 11.16 3.66
CA ALA A 151 -9.13 10.65 3.06
C ALA A 151 -9.28 9.14 3.27
N CYS A 152 -8.16 8.40 3.26
CA CYS A 152 -8.18 6.93 3.33
C CYS A 152 -7.58 6.35 4.63
N GLU A 153 -6.76 7.10 5.36
CA GLU A 153 -6.17 6.60 6.60
C GLU A 153 -7.04 6.93 7.82
N CYS A 154 -7.24 5.90 8.63
CA CYS A 154 -7.92 6.04 9.90
C CYS A 154 -7.00 6.70 10.92
N PRO A 155 -7.57 7.45 11.89
CA PRO A 155 -6.80 7.99 12.99
C PRO A 155 -6.23 6.85 13.85
N PRO A 156 -5.22 7.13 14.69
CA PRO A 156 -4.61 6.14 15.57
C PRO A 156 -5.66 5.29 16.28
N PRO A 157 -5.46 3.96 16.40
CA PRO A 157 -6.39 3.10 17.11
C PRO A 157 -6.55 3.59 18.55
N SER A 158 -7.79 3.57 19.03
CA SER A 158 -8.25 4.26 20.24
C SER A 158 -7.84 3.53 21.53
N GLY A 159 -6.59 3.09 21.67
CA GLY A 159 -6.09 2.37 22.86
C GLY A 159 -6.15 3.21 24.15
N CYS A 160 -6.27 4.53 24.02
CA CYS A 160 -6.45 5.46 25.13
C CYS A 160 -7.83 6.14 25.10
N ARG A 161 -8.92 5.36 24.98
CA ARG A 161 -10.25 5.86 25.34
C ARG A 161 -10.32 5.97 26.86
N LEU A 162 -10.08 7.17 27.38
CA LEU A 162 -10.63 7.51 28.69
C LEU A 162 -12.17 7.33 28.60
N PRO A 163 -12.84 6.77 29.61
CA PRO A 163 -14.28 6.52 29.61
C PRO A 163 -15.09 7.83 29.78
N VAL A 164 -14.68 8.91 29.12
CA VAL A 164 -15.24 10.26 29.26
C VAL A 164 -15.91 10.68 27.96
N GLY A 165 -16.84 9.86 27.48
CA GLY A 165 -17.80 10.19 26.42
C GLY A 165 -17.22 10.61 25.04
N PRO A 166 -18.06 10.66 24.00
CA PRO A 166 -17.64 10.96 22.63
C PRO A 166 -17.24 12.43 22.37
N ARG A 167 -17.19 13.29 23.40
CA ARG A 167 -17.01 14.76 23.24
C ARG A 167 -15.60 15.27 23.59
N TYR A 168 -14.76 14.47 24.24
CA TYR A 168 -13.41 14.89 24.66
C TYR A 168 -12.29 14.09 23.98
N GLU A 169 -12.46 13.82 22.68
CA GLU A 169 -11.53 13.05 21.82
C GLU A 169 -10.29 13.86 21.36
N LEU A 170 -9.73 14.72 22.21
CA LEU A 170 -8.50 15.47 21.89
C LEU A 170 -7.28 14.55 21.68
N THR A 171 -7.36 13.30 22.13
CA THR A 171 -6.32 12.27 21.99
C THR A 171 -6.43 11.41 20.74
N VAL A 172 -7.55 11.47 20.01
CA VAL A 172 -7.80 10.60 18.83
C VAL A 172 -7.30 11.25 17.54
N GLN A 173 -7.10 12.57 17.53
CA GLN A 173 -6.68 13.27 16.34
C GLN A 173 -5.15 13.24 16.17
N SER A 174 -4.69 12.89 14.97
CA SER A 174 -3.27 13.02 14.61
C SER A 174 -2.85 14.47 14.42
N GLU A 175 -1.57 14.71 14.71
CA GLU A 175 -0.97 16.04 14.58
C GLU A 175 -1.01 16.54 13.14
N PHE A 176 -0.88 15.63 12.18
CA PHE A 176 -1.00 15.93 10.75
C PHE A 176 -2.36 16.57 10.42
N VAL A 177 -3.46 15.95 10.86
CA VAL A 177 -4.82 16.48 10.63
C VAL A 177 -4.98 17.83 11.35
N ARG A 178 -4.36 18.00 12.52
CA ARG A 178 -4.38 19.27 13.27
C ARG A 178 -3.69 20.39 12.50
N PHE A 179 -2.51 20.15 11.93
CA PHE A 179 -1.81 21.10 11.07
C PHE A 179 -2.63 21.50 9.85
N LEU A 180 -3.32 20.56 9.23
CA LEU A 180 -4.24 20.87 8.13
C LEU A 180 -5.38 21.80 8.57
N ARG A 181 -5.97 21.58 9.75
CA ARG A 181 -7.04 22.46 10.29
C ARG A 181 -6.53 23.88 10.56
N LEU A 182 -5.28 23.99 10.99
CA LEU A 182 -4.60 25.27 11.23
C LEU A 182 -4.23 26.00 9.93
N GLY A 183 -4.41 25.37 8.77
CA GLY A 183 -4.14 25.99 7.46
C GLY A 183 -2.67 25.93 7.05
N VAL A 184 -1.90 24.96 7.57
CA VAL A 184 -0.53 24.70 7.10
C VAL A 184 -0.59 24.35 5.59
N PRO A 185 0.29 24.94 4.75
CA PRO A 185 0.27 24.67 3.31
C PRO A 185 0.52 23.19 3.02
N LEU A 186 -0.38 22.60 2.24
CA LEU A 186 -0.33 21.18 1.87
C LEU A 186 0.13 21.04 0.42
N ILE A 187 1.13 20.18 0.20
CA ILE A 187 1.49 19.71 -1.14
C ILE A 187 0.67 18.45 -1.41
N VAL A 188 -0.31 18.56 -2.30
CA VAL A 188 -1.09 17.41 -2.75
C VAL A 188 -0.31 16.73 -3.87
N LEU A 189 0.09 15.47 -3.66
CA LEU A 189 0.72 14.68 -4.69
C LEU A 189 -0.30 14.36 -5.81
N PRO A 190 0.08 14.44 -7.09
CA PRO A 190 -0.81 14.06 -8.17
C PRO A 190 -1.11 12.56 -8.12
N ASP A 191 -2.35 12.19 -8.44
CA ASP A 191 -2.74 10.79 -8.61
C ASP A 191 -1.89 10.17 -9.75
N ASP A 192 -1.23 9.05 -9.47
CA ASP A 192 -0.45 8.32 -10.48
C ASP A 192 -1.41 7.61 -11.45
N PRO A 193 -1.41 7.92 -12.76
CA PRO A 193 -2.34 7.35 -13.73
C PRO A 193 -2.26 5.82 -13.83
N ALA A 194 -1.12 5.21 -13.49
CA ALA A 194 -0.96 3.75 -13.46
C ALA A 194 -1.57 3.09 -12.21
N ASN A 195 -1.71 3.84 -11.12
CA ASN A 195 -2.39 3.43 -9.88
C ASN A 195 -3.79 4.02 -9.82
N LEU A 196 -4.54 3.89 -10.93
CA LEU A 196 -5.94 4.27 -11.02
C LEU A 196 -6.77 3.27 -10.19
N SER A 197 -6.62 3.34 -8.87
CA SER A 197 -7.51 2.66 -7.95
C SER A 197 -8.93 3.15 -8.22
N MET A 198 -9.91 2.27 -8.03
CA MET A 198 -11.32 2.53 -8.32
C MET A 198 -11.86 3.79 -7.61
N LEU A 199 -11.11 4.34 -6.64
CA LEU A 199 -11.31 5.63 -5.98
C LEU A 199 -11.45 6.83 -6.93
N ASN A 200 -10.96 6.76 -8.17
CA ASN A 200 -11.17 7.82 -9.17
C ASN A 200 -12.49 7.69 -9.94
N LEU A 201 -13.09 6.49 -9.97
CA LEU A 201 -14.38 6.19 -10.63
C LEU A 201 -15.55 6.23 -9.63
N VAL A 202 -15.27 5.91 -8.38
CA VAL A 202 -16.15 6.12 -7.24
C VAL A 202 -16.09 7.61 -6.90
N PRO A 203 -17.22 8.32 -6.71
CA PRO A 203 -17.17 9.74 -6.39
C PRO A 203 -16.32 9.93 -5.12
N LYS A 204 -15.26 10.75 -5.20
CA LYS A 204 -14.43 11.16 -4.05
C LYS A 204 -15.34 11.90 -3.06
N VAL A 205 -15.99 11.16 -2.17
CA VAL A 205 -16.83 11.71 -1.11
C VAL A 205 -16.23 11.21 0.20
N GLY A 206 -15.40 12.03 0.83
CA GLY A 206 -14.86 11.65 2.15
C GLY A 206 -13.48 12.15 2.48
N ALA A 207 -13.13 13.35 2.08
CA ALA A 207 -12.63 14.31 3.06
C ALA A 207 -13.24 15.61 2.60
N ASP A 208 -14.00 16.27 3.46
CA ASP A 208 -14.43 17.63 3.19
C ASP A 208 -13.16 18.50 3.28
N LEU A 209 -12.29 18.41 2.27
CA LEU A 209 -11.14 19.28 2.04
C LEU A 209 -11.61 20.73 1.87
N SER A 210 -12.93 20.95 1.77
CA SER A 210 -13.59 22.26 1.86
C SER A 210 -13.67 22.81 3.29
N LEU A 211 -13.66 21.95 4.33
CA LEU A 211 -13.59 22.37 5.75
C LEU A 211 -12.18 22.84 6.13
N PHE A 212 -11.17 22.27 5.48
CA PHE A 212 -9.80 22.71 5.61
C PHE A 212 -9.61 23.84 4.60
N LYS A 213 -9.21 25.04 5.03
CA LYS A 213 -8.86 26.12 4.10
C LYS A 213 -7.56 25.76 3.38
N ILE A 214 -7.61 24.83 2.43
CA ILE A 214 -6.44 24.31 1.75
C ILE A 214 -6.12 25.26 0.60
N ASN A 215 -5.12 26.10 0.83
CA ASN A 215 -4.41 26.76 -0.24
C ASN A 215 -3.62 25.70 -1.01
N VAL A 216 -4.25 25.11 -2.03
CA VAL A 216 -3.57 24.19 -2.96
C VAL A 216 -2.63 25.03 -3.84
N SER A 217 -1.41 25.27 -3.36
CA SER A 217 -0.33 25.79 -4.20
C SER A 217 0.25 24.63 -5.01
N GLY A 218 -0.42 24.24 -6.09
CA GLY A 218 0.00 23.10 -6.91
C GLY A 218 -0.67 23.12 -8.27
N GLN A 219 0.14 23.07 -9.32
CA GLN A 219 -0.29 22.96 -10.71
C GLN A 219 -1.07 21.64 -10.86
N ARG A 220 -2.40 21.71 -11.09
CA ARG A 220 -3.20 20.55 -11.46
C ARG A 220 -2.64 20.00 -12.77
N VAL A 221 -1.88 18.91 -12.70
CA VAL A 221 -1.48 18.15 -13.89
C VAL A 221 -2.78 17.65 -14.51
N LYS A 222 -3.07 18.07 -15.75
CA LYS A 222 -4.20 17.52 -16.51
C LYS A 222 -4.00 16.01 -16.58
N LEU A 223 -4.90 15.25 -15.95
CA LEU A 223 -5.00 13.81 -16.15
C LEU A 223 -5.10 13.60 -17.66
N ARG A 224 -4.10 12.96 -18.26
CA ARG A 224 -4.24 12.44 -19.63
C ARG A 224 -5.39 11.45 -19.54
N GLU A 225 -6.42 11.62 -20.37
CA GLU A 225 -7.49 10.65 -20.53
C GLU A 225 -6.85 9.32 -20.92
N ILE A 226 -6.71 8.41 -19.96
CA ILE A 226 -6.26 7.05 -20.26
C ILE A 226 -7.44 6.40 -20.97
N ASN A 227 -7.38 6.39 -22.30
CA ASN A 227 -8.33 5.76 -23.21
C ASN A 227 -8.26 4.21 -23.17
N GLU A 228 -7.93 3.63 -22.02
CA GLU A 228 -7.97 2.19 -21.83
C GLU A 228 -9.18 1.86 -20.95
N GLN A 229 -10.35 1.79 -21.58
CA GLN A 229 -11.56 1.24 -20.98
C GLN A 229 -11.31 -0.25 -20.70
N HIS A 230 -10.79 -0.55 -19.51
CA HIS A 230 -10.62 -1.91 -19.02
C HIS A 230 -11.99 -2.44 -18.60
N CYS A 231 -12.48 -3.49 -19.27
CA CYS A 231 -13.67 -4.22 -18.83
C CYS A 231 -13.25 -5.51 -18.10
N ASN A 232 -14.07 -5.94 -17.15
CA ASN A 232 -13.84 -7.18 -16.41
C ASN A 232 -14.63 -8.30 -17.11
N PRO A 233 -13.98 -9.25 -17.79
CA PRO A 233 -14.69 -10.29 -18.53
C PRO A 233 -15.63 -11.07 -17.61
N GLY A 234 -16.85 -11.29 -18.09
CA GLY A 234 -17.91 -11.94 -17.31
C GLY A 234 -18.75 -10.98 -16.46
N PHE A 235 -18.37 -9.71 -16.36
CA PHE A 235 -19.11 -8.68 -15.64
C PHE A 235 -19.44 -7.51 -16.55
N GLN A 236 -20.68 -7.02 -16.49
CA GLN A 236 -21.08 -5.85 -17.28
C GLN A 236 -20.39 -4.57 -16.78
N HIS A 237 -20.14 -4.49 -15.47
CA HIS A 237 -19.62 -3.31 -14.80
C HIS A 237 -18.30 -3.61 -14.09
N ILE A 238 -17.37 -2.65 -14.14
CA ILE A 238 -16.07 -2.73 -13.47
C ILE A 238 -16.24 -2.73 -11.94
N TRP A 239 -17.25 -1.98 -11.47
CA TRP A 239 -17.70 -2.02 -10.09
C TRP A 239 -19.21 -2.04 -9.99
N GLN A 240 -19.71 -2.65 -8.92
CA GLN A 240 -21.14 -2.71 -8.65
C GLN A 240 -21.40 -2.90 -7.15
N CYS A 241 -22.42 -2.21 -6.63
CA CYS A 241 -23.02 -2.53 -5.35
C CYS A 241 -24.20 -3.50 -5.56
N VAL A 242 -24.10 -4.70 -5.00
CA VAL A 242 -25.09 -5.76 -5.08
C VAL A 242 -25.93 -5.77 -3.81
N ASP A 243 -27.21 -5.53 -3.97
CA ASP A 243 -28.20 -5.61 -2.91
C ASP A 243 -28.48 -7.07 -2.55
N VAL A 244 -28.18 -7.44 -1.31
CA VAL A 244 -28.39 -8.79 -0.78
C VAL A 244 -29.53 -8.72 0.23
N SER A 245 -30.67 -9.28 -0.16
CA SER A 245 -31.83 -9.47 0.72
C SER A 245 -31.61 -10.63 1.69
N ASP A 246 -32.49 -10.73 2.70
CA ASP A 246 -32.47 -11.83 3.66
C ASP A 246 -32.46 -13.20 2.98
N TYR A 247 -31.55 -14.06 3.44
CA TYR A 247 -31.36 -15.42 2.93
C TYR A 247 -31.97 -16.39 3.93
N GLU A 248 -32.85 -17.29 3.46
CA GLU A 248 -33.61 -18.20 4.33
C GLU A 248 -34.39 -17.47 5.46
N GLY A 249 -34.84 -16.25 5.19
CA GLY A 249 -35.56 -15.41 6.16
C GLY A 249 -34.67 -14.83 7.26
N LYS A 250 -33.33 -14.92 7.12
CA LYS A 250 -32.35 -14.35 8.03
C LYS A 250 -31.42 -13.37 7.31
N GLY A 251 -31.22 -12.21 7.90
CA GLY A 251 -30.25 -11.21 7.45
C GLY A 251 -28.91 -11.39 8.16
N GLU A 252 -28.59 -10.45 9.05
CA GLU A 252 -27.45 -10.59 9.97
C GLU A 252 -27.75 -11.60 11.08
N ASP A 253 -26.73 -12.35 11.48
CA ASP A 253 -26.75 -13.24 12.64
C ASP A 253 -25.58 -12.88 13.58
N GLU A 254 -25.80 -13.09 14.87
CA GLU A 254 -24.87 -12.74 15.95
C GLU A 254 -24.72 -13.96 16.88
N PRO A 255 -23.88 -14.94 16.49
CA PRO A 255 -23.68 -16.16 17.28
C PRO A 255 -23.04 -15.89 18.66
N LEU A 256 -22.23 -14.84 18.77
CA LEU A 256 -21.59 -14.38 20.00
C LEU A 256 -21.69 -12.85 20.07
N PRO A 257 -21.72 -12.26 21.29
CA PRO A 257 -21.74 -10.80 21.45
C PRO A 257 -20.62 -10.12 20.64
N ASP A 258 -20.98 -9.10 19.86
CA ASP A 258 -20.10 -8.32 18.97
C ASP A 258 -19.48 -9.12 17.80
N VAL A 259 -19.93 -10.35 17.54
CA VAL A 259 -19.47 -11.18 16.42
C VAL A 259 -20.57 -11.29 15.39
N PHE A 260 -20.54 -10.41 14.39
CA PHE A 260 -21.54 -10.38 13.32
C PHE A 260 -21.13 -11.23 12.11
N ASN A 261 -22.09 -11.93 11.54
CA ASN A 261 -21.96 -12.61 10.25
C ASN A 261 -23.28 -12.52 9.45
N ASN A 262 -23.20 -12.84 8.16
CA ASN A 262 -24.32 -12.87 7.24
C ASN A 262 -24.10 -13.99 6.23
N LEU A 263 -24.91 -15.05 6.34
CA LEU A 263 -24.79 -16.26 5.52
C LEU A 263 -25.08 -15.98 4.04
N GLY A 264 -26.11 -15.18 3.76
CA GLY A 264 -26.51 -14.84 2.39
C GLY A 264 -25.39 -14.11 1.64
N GLU A 265 -24.79 -13.10 2.26
CA GLU A 265 -23.63 -12.39 1.67
C GLU A 265 -22.43 -13.32 1.48
N ALA A 266 -22.15 -14.19 2.47
CA ALA A 266 -21.01 -15.09 2.41
C ALA A 266 -21.14 -16.12 1.26
N GLU A 267 -22.30 -16.77 1.14
CA GLU A 267 -22.59 -17.71 0.04
C GLU A 267 -22.55 -17.02 -1.32
N TYR A 268 -23.06 -15.79 -1.43
CA TYR A 268 -23.03 -15.03 -2.67
C TYR A 268 -21.58 -14.73 -3.08
N ILE A 269 -20.76 -14.20 -2.17
CA ILE A 269 -19.35 -13.89 -2.45
C ILE A 269 -18.56 -15.12 -2.86
N VAL A 270 -18.75 -16.25 -2.17
CA VAL A 270 -18.08 -17.51 -2.54
C VAL A 270 -18.50 -17.97 -3.94
N SER A 271 -19.78 -17.85 -4.27
CA SER A 271 -20.29 -18.19 -5.60
C SER A 271 -19.71 -17.29 -6.69
N VAL A 272 -19.62 -15.97 -6.45
CA VAL A 272 -18.97 -15.04 -7.39
C VAL A 272 -17.49 -15.34 -7.53
N PHE A 273 -16.80 -15.69 -6.45
CA PHE A 273 -15.41 -16.13 -6.51
C PHE A 273 -15.26 -17.40 -7.39
N GLN A 274 -16.10 -18.42 -7.18
CA GLN A 274 -16.09 -19.63 -8.00
C GLN A 274 -16.32 -19.31 -9.49
N TYR A 275 -17.28 -18.44 -9.77
CA TYR A 275 -17.53 -17.94 -11.13
C TYR A 275 -16.28 -17.29 -11.74
N MET A 276 -15.61 -16.40 -11.01
CA MET A 276 -14.35 -15.78 -11.48
C MET A 276 -13.26 -16.81 -11.76
N ILE A 277 -13.10 -17.83 -10.89
CA ILE A 277 -12.11 -18.88 -11.13
C ILE A 277 -12.43 -19.70 -12.37
N ILE A 278 -13.70 -20.05 -12.60
CA ILE A 278 -14.16 -20.77 -13.80
C ILE A 278 -13.88 -19.95 -15.08
N LEU A 279 -14.04 -18.63 -15.02
CA LEU A 279 -13.71 -17.74 -16.14
C LEU A 279 -12.21 -17.64 -16.45
N GLY A 280 -11.34 -18.08 -15.54
CA GLY A 280 -9.89 -18.05 -15.69
C GLY A 280 -9.18 -16.93 -14.93
N TYR A 281 -9.84 -16.27 -13.98
CA TYR A 281 -9.16 -15.31 -13.12
C TYR A 281 -8.15 -16.02 -12.21
N LYS A 282 -6.98 -15.42 -12.05
CA LYS A 282 -5.96 -15.96 -11.14
C LYS A 282 -6.40 -15.75 -9.69
N PRO A 283 -6.42 -16.80 -8.84
CA PRO A 283 -6.86 -16.67 -7.45
C PRO A 283 -6.06 -15.64 -6.64
N GLN A 284 -4.75 -15.53 -6.94
CA GLN A 284 -3.83 -14.57 -6.33
C GLN A 284 -4.25 -13.11 -6.56
N HIS A 285 -4.95 -12.82 -7.64
CA HIS A 285 -5.41 -11.49 -8.02
C HIS A 285 -6.76 -11.10 -7.38
N ILE A 286 -7.38 -12.01 -6.62
CA ILE A 286 -8.68 -11.79 -5.98
C ILE A 286 -8.51 -11.75 -4.46
N SER A 287 -9.00 -10.67 -3.85
CA SER A 287 -9.09 -10.52 -2.39
C SER A 287 -10.54 -10.40 -1.94
N ILE A 288 -10.86 -11.00 -0.81
CA ILE A 288 -12.15 -10.85 -0.13
C ILE A 288 -11.94 -10.05 1.15
N ILE A 289 -12.74 -9.01 1.35
CA ILE A 289 -12.60 -8.11 2.50
C ILE A 289 -13.94 -7.90 3.20
N THR A 290 -13.91 -7.88 4.54
CA THR A 290 -15.10 -7.73 5.37
C THR A 290 -14.79 -6.93 6.64
N PRO A 291 -15.76 -6.19 7.24
CA PRO A 291 -15.52 -5.47 8.48
C PRO A 291 -15.37 -6.38 9.70
N PHE A 292 -16.01 -7.56 9.70
CA PHE A 292 -16.11 -8.39 10.90
C PHE A 292 -15.31 -9.69 10.78
N ASN A 293 -14.62 -10.05 11.86
CA ASN A 293 -13.91 -11.33 11.96
C ASN A 293 -14.87 -12.52 11.87
N GLY A 294 -16.09 -12.41 12.44
CA GLY A 294 -17.13 -13.44 12.34
C GLY A 294 -17.44 -13.81 10.90
N GLN A 295 -17.67 -12.80 10.06
CA GLN A 295 -17.88 -12.99 8.63
C GLN A 295 -16.66 -13.56 7.91
N LYS A 296 -15.44 -13.11 8.25
CA LYS A 296 -14.21 -13.67 7.67
C LYS A 296 -14.12 -15.18 7.91
N HIS A 297 -14.37 -15.63 9.14
CA HIS A 297 -14.35 -17.05 9.47
C HIS A 297 -15.45 -17.83 8.73
N LEU A 298 -16.66 -17.26 8.65
CA LEU A 298 -17.76 -17.87 7.92
C LEU A 298 -17.43 -18.07 6.43
N ILE A 299 -16.89 -17.04 5.76
CA ILE A 299 -16.47 -17.12 4.36
C ILE A 299 -15.40 -18.21 4.17
N VAL A 300 -14.40 -18.27 5.05
CA VAL A 300 -13.35 -19.29 5.02
C VAL A 300 -13.95 -20.70 5.12
N ASP A 301 -14.90 -20.91 6.03
CA ASP A 301 -15.51 -22.22 6.25
C ASP A 301 -16.38 -22.67 5.07
N ILE A 302 -17.14 -21.74 4.47
CA ILE A 302 -17.92 -22.01 3.26
C ILE A 302 -16.99 -22.32 2.08
N MET A 303 -15.92 -21.56 1.91
CA MET A 303 -14.92 -21.82 0.87
C MET A 303 -14.26 -23.18 1.05
N ARG A 304 -13.91 -23.60 2.26
CA ARG A 304 -13.33 -24.93 2.49
C ARG A 304 -14.29 -26.02 2.03
N LYS A 305 -15.56 -25.95 2.43
CA LYS A 305 -16.58 -26.93 2.04
C LYS A 305 -16.84 -26.95 0.53
N ARG A 306 -16.96 -25.78 -0.11
CA ARG A 306 -17.40 -25.70 -1.52
C ARG A 306 -16.25 -25.72 -2.53
N CYS A 307 -15.06 -25.25 -2.17
CA CYS A 307 -13.92 -25.17 -3.07
C CYS A 307 -12.97 -26.36 -2.89
N MET A 308 -12.61 -26.76 -1.66
CA MET A 308 -11.61 -27.83 -1.46
C MET A 308 -12.12 -29.19 -1.93
N ASP A 309 -13.39 -29.52 -1.67
CA ASP A 309 -14.00 -30.78 -2.09
C ASP A 309 -14.05 -30.94 -3.63
N ILE A 310 -13.93 -29.84 -4.36
CA ILE A 310 -13.98 -29.77 -5.83
C ILE A 310 -12.59 -29.55 -6.43
N GLY A 311 -11.56 -29.31 -5.61
CA GLY A 311 -10.19 -29.01 -6.06
C GLY A 311 -9.99 -27.57 -6.56
N LEU A 312 -10.90 -26.65 -6.22
CA LEU A 312 -10.76 -25.23 -6.56
C LEU A 312 -9.76 -24.54 -5.61
N PRO A 313 -8.94 -23.62 -6.12
CA PRO A 313 -7.99 -22.86 -5.32
C PRO A 313 -8.69 -21.87 -4.38
N MET A 314 -8.01 -21.54 -3.27
CA MET A 314 -8.42 -20.45 -2.38
C MET A 314 -8.07 -19.09 -2.98
N PRO A 315 -8.81 -18.01 -2.64
CA PRO A 315 -8.43 -16.65 -3.00
C PRO A 315 -7.06 -16.30 -2.40
N GLY A 316 -6.38 -15.33 -3.01
CA GLY A 316 -5.07 -14.88 -2.54
C GLY A 316 -5.11 -14.39 -1.09
N GLN A 317 -6.18 -13.67 -0.72
CA GLN A 317 -6.33 -13.09 0.62
C GLN A 317 -7.79 -13.01 1.05
N ILE A 318 -8.06 -13.35 2.32
CA ILE A 318 -9.34 -13.10 3.00
C ILE A 318 -9.03 -12.32 4.28
N LEU A 319 -9.34 -11.02 4.27
CA LEU A 319 -8.87 -10.07 5.28
C LEU A 319 -10.03 -9.30 5.90
N THR A 320 -9.80 -8.79 7.11
CA THR A 320 -10.66 -7.73 7.66
C THR A 320 -10.19 -6.37 7.14
N PHE A 321 -11.05 -5.34 7.21
CA PHE A 321 -10.69 -3.98 6.77
C PHE A 321 -9.44 -3.42 7.47
N ASP A 322 -9.20 -3.77 8.73
CA ASP A 322 -7.97 -3.38 9.44
C ASP A 322 -6.73 -4.11 8.91
N ALA A 323 -6.83 -5.42 8.69
CA ALA A 323 -5.73 -6.23 8.18
C ALA A 323 -5.40 -5.97 6.70
N ALA A 324 -6.36 -5.44 5.94
CA ALA A 324 -6.17 -5.09 4.53
C ALA A 324 -5.40 -3.78 4.32
N GLN A 325 -5.09 -3.02 5.38
CA GLN A 325 -4.50 -1.70 5.27
C GLN A 325 -3.15 -1.70 4.52
N GLY A 326 -3.01 -0.80 3.54
CA GLY A 326 -1.80 -0.69 2.70
C GLY A 326 -1.66 -1.79 1.64
N MET A 327 -2.56 -2.78 1.64
CA MET A 327 -2.59 -3.84 0.64
C MET A 327 -3.52 -3.45 -0.51
N GLN A 328 -3.17 -3.84 -1.73
CA GLN A 328 -4.01 -3.67 -2.91
C GLN A 328 -4.05 -4.98 -3.68
N ASN A 329 -5.19 -5.23 -4.34
CA ASN A 329 -5.30 -6.34 -5.28
C ASN A 329 -6.06 -5.92 -6.55
N GLU A 330 -5.96 -6.73 -7.60
CA GLU A 330 -6.60 -6.43 -8.89
C GLU A 330 -8.12 -6.46 -8.76
N PHE A 331 -8.68 -7.49 -8.11
CA PHE A 331 -10.11 -7.64 -7.89
C PHE A 331 -10.44 -7.80 -6.41
N VAL A 332 -11.44 -7.06 -5.94
CA VAL A 332 -11.85 -7.08 -4.54
C VAL A 332 -13.35 -7.34 -4.43
N LEU A 333 -13.70 -8.34 -3.61
CA LEU A 333 -15.08 -8.64 -3.20
C LEU A 333 -15.27 -8.18 -1.76
N VAL A 334 -16.30 -7.38 -1.49
CA VAL A 334 -16.53 -6.77 -0.17
C VAL A 334 -17.86 -7.23 0.41
N SER A 335 -17.85 -7.75 1.63
CA SER A 335 -19.07 -8.03 2.41
C SER A 335 -19.30 -6.93 3.43
N LEU A 336 -20.49 -6.33 3.50
CA LEU A 336 -20.85 -5.29 4.47
C LEU A 336 -21.51 -5.85 5.74
N VAL A 337 -22.13 -7.02 5.66
CA VAL A 337 -22.71 -7.84 6.75
C VAL A 337 -23.94 -7.23 7.42
N ARG A 338 -23.89 -5.94 7.77
CA ARG A 338 -24.91 -5.28 8.60
C ARG A 338 -26.22 -5.08 7.85
N THR A 339 -27.29 -5.52 8.48
CA THR A 339 -28.69 -5.34 8.04
C THR A 339 -29.47 -4.46 9.02
N ASN A 340 -29.08 -4.40 10.31
CA ASN A 340 -29.67 -3.48 11.29
C ASN A 340 -28.67 -2.41 11.72
N GLY A 341 -28.89 -1.17 11.28
CA GLY A 341 -28.05 -0.05 11.64
C GLY A 341 -26.75 0.04 10.83
N VAL A 342 -26.25 1.25 10.64
CA VAL A 342 -24.90 1.52 10.13
C VAL A 342 -24.14 2.20 11.26
N ASP A 343 -23.74 1.40 12.25
CA ASP A 343 -23.10 1.92 13.46
C ASP A 343 -21.61 1.56 13.47
N GLY A 344 -20.83 2.38 14.17
CA GLY A 344 -19.40 2.16 14.37
C GLY A 344 -18.58 2.27 13.08
N TYR A 345 -17.94 1.17 12.68
CA TYR A 345 -16.87 1.17 11.67
C TYR A 345 -17.33 1.60 10.28
N LEU A 346 -18.51 1.15 9.83
CA LEU A 346 -19.04 1.47 8.50
C LEU A 346 -19.57 2.90 8.38
N ALA A 347 -19.81 3.59 9.50
CA ALA A 347 -20.27 4.98 9.50
C ALA A 347 -19.15 5.97 9.14
N ASP A 348 -17.89 5.60 9.38
CA ASP A 348 -16.75 6.46 9.08
C ASP A 348 -16.42 6.48 7.58
N SER A 349 -16.56 7.66 6.99
CA SER A 349 -16.15 7.98 5.61
C SER A 349 -14.78 7.45 5.19
N ARG A 350 -13.79 7.47 6.10
CA ARG A 350 -12.42 7.07 5.81
C ARG A 350 -12.32 5.57 5.62
N ASN A 351 -13.06 4.81 6.41
CA ASN A 351 -13.15 3.36 6.27
C ASN A 351 -13.76 3.00 4.91
N VAL A 352 -14.77 3.74 4.46
CA VAL A 352 -15.38 3.54 3.13
C VAL A 352 -14.36 3.79 2.02
N ASN A 353 -13.64 4.91 2.07
CA ASN A 353 -12.60 5.21 1.07
C ASN A 353 -11.49 4.16 1.06
N ARG A 354 -11.09 3.65 2.24
CA ARG A 354 -10.09 2.58 2.36
C ARG A 354 -10.53 1.30 1.64
N ILE A 355 -11.78 0.89 1.84
CA ILE A 355 -12.35 -0.28 1.15
C ILE A 355 -12.27 -0.10 -0.37
N MET A 356 -12.61 1.09 -0.84
CA MET A 356 -12.65 1.42 -2.27
C MET A 356 -11.24 1.50 -2.88
N SER A 357 -10.23 1.90 -2.10
CA SER A 357 -8.84 2.01 -2.57
C SER A 357 -8.08 0.68 -2.64
N HIS A 358 -8.62 -0.40 -2.07
CA HIS A 358 -8.01 -1.74 -2.17
C HIS A 358 -8.09 -2.35 -3.57
N ALA A 359 -9.04 -1.91 -4.40
CA ALA A 359 -9.28 -2.46 -5.74
C ALA A 359 -8.60 -1.65 -6.84
N ARG A 360 -7.87 -2.33 -7.74
CA ARG A 360 -7.28 -1.72 -8.93
C ARG A 360 -8.12 -1.84 -10.19
N ARG A 361 -8.69 -3.02 -10.46
CA ARG A 361 -9.42 -3.33 -11.70
C ARG A 361 -10.88 -3.68 -11.50
N GLY A 362 -11.29 -4.20 -10.34
CA GLY A 362 -12.69 -4.51 -10.11
C GLY A 362 -13.09 -4.52 -8.65
N LEU A 363 -14.28 -3.99 -8.37
CA LEU A 363 -14.80 -3.84 -7.03
C LEU A 363 -16.28 -4.23 -6.96
N TYR A 364 -16.60 -5.31 -6.24
CA TYR A 364 -17.97 -5.76 -6.06
C TYR A 364 -18.32 -5.73 -4.57
N VAL A 365 -19.32 -4.93 -4.21
CA VAL A 365 -19.71 -4.70 -2.81
C VAL A 365 -21.07 -5.33 -2.56
N PHE A 366 -21.17 -6.22 -1.58
CA PHE A 366 -22.38 -6.95 -1.21
C PHE A 366 -22.90 -6.41 0.12
N GLY A 367 -24.19 -6.08 0.17
CA GLY A 367 -24.85 -5.62 1.41
C GLY A 367 -26.32 -5.32 1.23
N CYS A 368 -27.03 -5.08 2.34
CA CYS A 368 -28.45 -4.73 2.32
C CYS A 368 -28.64 -3.23 2.07
N LYS A 369 -29.09 -2.88 0.86
CA LYS A 369 -29.30 -1.48 0.41
C LYS A 369 -30.21 -0.70 1.37
N ASP A 370 -31.30 -1.31 1.81
CA ASP A 370 -32.29 -0.66 2.66
C ASP A 370 -31.69 -0.16 3.98
N ASN A 371 -30.75 -0.90 4.55
CA ASN A 371 -30.05 -0.50 5.77
C ASN A 371 -29.19 0.76 5.54
N PHE A 372 -28.46 0.80 4.41
CA PHE A 372 -27.57 1.91 4.08
C PHE A 372 -28.28 3.16 3.53
N LEU A 373 -29.51 3.02 3.04
CA LEU A 373 -30.34 4.16 2.61
C LEU A 373 -31.17 4.78 3.72
N LYS A 374 -31.65 3.98 4.69
CA LYS A 374 -32.47 4.48 5.81
C LYS A 374 -31.63 5.26 6.82
N ASN A 375 -30.38 4.87 7.02
CA ASN A 375 -29.50 5.50 7.99
C ASN A 375 -28.82 6.75 7.40
N SER A 376 -29.20 7.93 7.91
CA SER A 376 -28.66 9.25 7.52
C SER A 376 -27.19 9.48 7.90
N TYR A 377 -26.56 8.53 8.61
CA TYR A 377 -25.24 8.71 9.24
C TYR A 377 -24.08 8.73 8.25
N SER A 378 -24.23 8.15 7.06
CA SER A 378 -23.21 8.20 6.01
C SER A 378 -23.84 8.61 4.68
N LYS A 379 -23.77 9.91 4.37
CA LYS A 379 -24.11 10.46 3.04
C LYS A 379 -23.34 9.75 1.91
N ILE A 380 -22.18 9.19 2.24
CA ILE A 380 -21.27 8.50 1.32
C ILE A 380 -21.89 7.21 0.82
N TRP A 381 -22.29 6.29 1.70
CA TRP A 381 -23.01 5.08 1.30
C TRP A 381 -24.24 5.41 0.46
N THR A 382 -25.05 6.41 0.85
CA THR A 382 -26.20 6.84 0.04
C THR A 382 -25.79 7.29 -1.36
N GLN A 383 -24.69 8.06 -1.50
CA GLN A 383 -24.16 8.45 -2.80
C GLN A 383 -23.64 7.26 -3.59
N LEU A 384 -22.90 6.34 -2.95
CA LEU A 384 -22.37 5.12 -3.56
C LEU A 384 -23.47 4.26 -4.15
N TRP A 385 -24.46 3.90 -3.33
CA TRP A 385 -25.60 3.08 -3.73
C TRP A 385 -26.44 3.75 -4.84
N LYS A 386 -26.54 5.09 -4.85
CA LYS A 386 -27.20 5.84 -5.93
C LYS A 386 -26.37 5.92 -7.21
N SER A 387 -25.04 5.95 -7.09
CA SER A 387 -24.13 6.02 -8.23
C SER A 387 -23.83 4.66 -8.87
N SER A 388 -24.19 3.55 -8.20
CA SER A 388 -24.00 2.20 -8.71
C SER A 388 -24.78 2.01 -10.01
N PRO A 389 -24.17 1.47 -11.08
CA PRO A 389 -24.82 1.30 -12.39
C PRO A 389 -25.98 0.28 -12.37
N GLY A 390 -26.03 -0.56 -11.34
CA GLY A 390 -27.14 -1.47 -11.04
C GLY A 390 -27.05 -1.94 -9.59
N LEU A 391 -28.14 -2.51 -9.06
CA LEU A 391 -28.21 -3.04 -7.69
C LEU A 391 -28.21 -4.57 -7.64
N LYS A 392 -28.35 -5.22 -8.79
CA LYS A 392 -28.29 -6.67 -8.93
C LYS A 392 -27.06 -7.00 -9.76
N LEU A 393 -26.42 -8.12 -9.48
CA LEU A 393 -25.19 -8.47 -10.19
C LEU A 393 -25.49 -8.74 -11.67
N ASP A 394 -24.88 -7.95 -12.56
CA ASP A 394 -25.06 -8.08 -14.00
C ASP A 394 -23.88 -8.84 -14.62
N LEU A 395 -24.14 -10.08 -15.04
CA LEU A 395 -23.15 -10.98 -15.61
C LEU A 395 -23.25 -11.02 -17.15
N CYS A 396 -22.09 -11.12 -17.80
CA CYS A 396 -21.99 -11.31 -19.24
C CYS A 396 -21.54 -12.74 -19.55
N PHE A 397 -22.47 -13.63 -19.90
CA PHE A 397 -22.11 -15.01 -20.22
C PHE A 397 -21.39 -15.13 -21.58
N GLY A 398 -20.44 -16.06 -21.65
CA GLY A 398 -19.70 -16.37 -22.88
C GLY A 398 -18.41 -15.56 -23.08
N GLU A 399 -18.06 -14.67 -22.15
CA GLU A 399 -16.74 -14.05 -22.09
C GLU A 399 -15.82 -14.94 -21.24
N GLN A 400 -14.63 -15.29 -21.74
CA GLN A 400 -13.63 -16.06 -21.00
C GLN A 400 -12.29 -15.35 -21.04
N LEU A 401 -11.55 -15.42 -19.93
CA LEU A 401 -10.22 -14.83 -19.78
C LEU A 401 -9.12 -15.72 -20.44
N TRP A 402 -9.46 -16.95 -20.84
CA TRP A 402 -8.53 -18.03 -21.20
C TRP A 402 -7.83 -17.95 -22.56
N ARG A 403 -7.95 -16.85 -23.30
CA ARG A 403 -7.13 -16.66 -24.51
C ARG A 403 -6.27 -15.42 -24.35
N ASN A 404 -4.96 -15.65 -24.30
CA ASN A 404 -3.90 -14.67 -24.53
C ASN A 404 -3.99 -14.10 -25.97
N ASP A 405 -5.13 -13.52 -26.34
CA ASP A 405 -5.26 -12.72 -27.54
C ASP A 405 -5.03 -11.26 -27.12
N PRO A 406 -3.93 -10.61 -27.55
CA PRO A 406 -3.70 -9.19 -27.28
C PRO A 406 -4.78 -8.27 -27.91
N LYS A 407 -5.72 -8.84 -28.68
CA LYS A 407 -6.89 -8.15 -29.23
C LYS A 407 -8.12 -8.15 -28.31
N PHE A 408 -8.17 -8.98 -27.26
CA PHE A 408 -9.34 -9.09 -26.37
C PHE A 408 -9.32 -8.10 -25.20
N VAL A 409 -8.22 -7.38 -25.00
CA VAL A 409 -8.10 -6.28 -24.01
C VAL A 409 -8.92 -5.04 -24.42
N HIS A 410 -9.49 -5.03 -25.63
CA HIS A 410 -10.23 -3.88 -26.17
C HIS A 410 -11.58 -4.28 -26.77
N ARG A 411 -12.51 -4.83 -25.97
CA ARG A 411 -13.93 -4.75 -26.36
C ARG A 411 -14.58 -3.54 -25.72
N ARG A 412 -14.85 -2.56 -26.59
CA ARG A 412 -15.77 -1.44 -26.36
C ARG A 412 -17.09 -1.97 -25.79
N VAL A 413 -17.67 -1.18 -24.89
CA VAL A 413 -19.09 -1.09 -24.54
C VAL A 413 -19.97 -1.96 -25.44
N LEU A 414 -20.63 -2.94 -24.81
CA LEU A 414 -21.59 -3.90 -25.39
C LEU A 414 -22.29 -3.32 -26.63
N SER A 415 -22.16 -4.02 -27.76
CA SER A 415 -22.95 -3.70 -28.92
C SER A 415 -24.42 -3.99 -28.63
N PRO A 416 -25.39 -3.33 -29.30
CA PRO A 416 -26.82 -3.60 -29.09
C PRO A 416 -27.24 -5.07 -29.31
N HIS A 417 -26.39 -5.89 -29.94
CA HIS A 417 -26.58 -7.32 -30.19
C HIS A 417 -26.07 -8.24 -29.07
N ASP A 418 -25.39 -7.72 -28.04
CA ASP A 418 -24.88 -8.51 -26.91
C ASP A 418 -25.91 -8.64 -25.75
N LYS A 419 -27.12 -8.08 -25.90
CA LYS A 419 -28.17 -8.13 -24.86
C LYS A 419 -28.59 -9.54 -24.46
N ASP A 420 -28.52 -10.50 -25.39
CA ASP A 420 -28.92 -11.89 -25.14
C ASP A 420 -27.93 -12.65 -24.22
N ARG A 421 -26.79 -12.05 -23.89
CA ARG A 421 -25.75 -12.63 -23.01
C ARG A 421 -25.77 -12.04 -21.60
N LEU A 422 -26.57 -11.01 -21.38
CA LEU A 422 -26.70 -10.37 -20.08
C LEU A 422 -27.64 -11.18 -19.20
N HIS A 423 -27.12 -11.62 -18.05
CA HIS A 423 -27.93 -12.26 -17.02
C HIS A 423 -27.90 -11.42 -15.76
N ASN A 424 -29.08 -10.95 -15.36
CA ASN A 424 -29.26 -10.21 -14.12
C ASN A 424 -29.54 -11.22 -12.99
N VAL A 425 -28.60 -11.35 -12.06
CA VAL A 425 -28.73 -12.30 -10.96
C VAL A 425 -29.75 -11.77 -9.95
N SER A 426 -30.84 -12.51 -9.81
CA SER A 426 -32.01 -12.07 -9.05
C SER A 426 -31.92 -12.32 -7.55
N SER A 427 -31.20 -13.37 -7.14
CA SER A 427 -31.08 -13.81 -5.74
C SER A 427 -29.80 -14.60 -5.51
N VAL A 428 -29.46 -14.85 -4.23
CA VAL A 428 -28.35 -15.73 -3.86
C VAL A 428 -28.51 -17.13 -4.47
N ASN A 429 -29.74 -17.69 -4.43
CA ASN A 429 -30.06 -19.01 -5.01
C ASN A 429 -29.84 -19.06 -6.52
N ASP A 430 -30.14 -17.97 -7.22
CA ASP A 430 -29.90 -17.85 -8.65
C ASP A 430 -28.39 -17.92 -8.94
N MET A 431 -27.57 -17.17 -8.19
CA MET A 431 -26.11 -17.26 -8.30
C MET A 431 -25.57 -18.67 -8.01
N LEU A 432 -26.09 -19.32 -6.96
CA LEU A 432 -25.72 -20.68 -6.60
C LEU A 432 -26.03 -21.67 -7.73
N SER A 433 -27.19 -21.53 -8.36
CA SER A 433 -27.59 -22.38 -9.47
C SER A 433 -26.69 -22.18 -10.70
N ILE A 434 -26.31 -20.94 -11.00
CA ILE A 434 -25.41 -20.59 -12.10
C ILE A 434 -24.04 -21.23 -11.89
N THR A 435 -23.48 -21.10 -10.68
CA THR A 435 -22.15 -21.66 -10.38
C THR A 435 -22.17 -23.19 -10.38
N GLU A 436 -23.22 -23.82 -9.87
CA GLU A 436 -23.36 -25.28 -9.95
C GLU A 436 -23.44 -25.78 -11.39
N VAL A 437 -24.21 -25.12 -12.26
CA VAL A 437 -24.30 -25.47 -13.68
C VAL A 437 -22.94 -25.31 -14.35
N LEU A 438 -22.23 -24.20 -14.10
CA LEU A 438 -20.91 -23.96 -14.66
C LEU A 438 -19.86 -24.97 -14.16
N LEU A 439 -19.88 -25.32 -12.87
CA LEU A 439 -18.99 -26.34 -12.31
C LEU A 439 -19.25 -27.73 -12.90
N ARG A 440 -20.51 -28.07 -13.21
CA ARG A 440 -20.85 -29.31 -13.92
C ARG A 440 -20.41 -29.31 -15.37
N LEU A 441 -20.32 -28.15 -16.02
CA LEU A 441 -19.84 -28.03 -17.40
C LEU A 441 -18.30 -28.08 -17.51
N VAL A 442 -17.59 -27.69 -16.45
CA VAL A 442 -16.12 -27.70 -16.39
C VAL A 442 -15.57 -29.08 -16.00
N ARG A 443 -16.32 -29.84 -15.20
CA ARG A 443 -16.05 -31.25 -14.88
C ARG A 443 -16.38 -32.15 -16.07
#